data_AF-A0A6G2JL63-F1
#
_entry.id   AF-A0A6G2JL63-F1
#
_cell.length_a   1.000
_cell.length_b   1.000
_cell.length_c   1.000
_cell.angle_alpha   90.00
_cell.angle_beta   90.00
_cell.angle_gamma   90.00
#
_symmetry.space_group_name_H-M   'P 1'
#
loop_
_entity.id
_entity.type
_entity.pdbx_description
1 polymer ?
#
loop_
_entity_poly.entity_id
_entity_poly.type
_entity_poly.pdbx_seq_one_letter_code
_entity_poly.pdbx_strand_id
1 'polypeptide(L)'
;MTDPYPILEVEQKGIGTLEEMGSKSKFWHTHPEDDDYWLFKFPRCNSGEHWAEKIAAEIADRIGIPHARVELAVFQDTKGSSTKSFVSDGQELVHGNQLLSWCVSGYDPKIEYNQSSHILPNIWSVADQVFTHHKSKTAAKLRLAEYIVFDALIGNTDRHHENWGILR
;
A
#
# COMPACT_ATOMS: atom_id res chain seq x y z
N MET A 1 18.77 24.28 10.00
CA MET A 1 18.51 22.84 10.22
C MET A 1 17.49 22.45 9.18
N THR A 2 17.76 21.42 8.39
CA THR A 2 16.74 20.83 7.51
C THR A 2 15.67 20.19 8.39
N ASP A 3 14.40 20.41 8.04
CA ASP A 3 13.26 19.84 8.76
C ASP A 3 13.35 18.30 8.69
N PRO A 4 13.26 17.54 9.81
CA PRO A 4 13.34 16.08 9.77
C PRO A 4 12.25 15.43 8.90
N TYR A 5 11.14 16.13 8.65
CA TYR A 5 10.04 15.64 7.82
C TYR A 5 9.65 16.70 6.78
N PRO A 6 10.22 16.63 5.56
CA PRO A 6 9.86 17.58 4.51
C PRO A 6 8.37 17.47 4.15
N ILE A 7 7.77 18.62 3.86
CA ILE A 7 6.40 18.70 3.34
C ILE A 7 6.49 19.02 1.86
N LEU A 8 6.01 18.09 1.02
CA LEU A 8 5.99 18.24 -0.42
C LEU A 8 4.86 19.16 -0.86
N GLU A 9 5.16 20.18 -1.65
CA GLU A 9 4.14 20.95 -2.36
C GLU A 9 3.80 20.25 -3.68
N VAL A 10 2.54 19.84 -3.83
CA VAL A 10 2.05 19.16 -5.03
C VAL A 10 1.44 20.19 -5.96
N GLU A 11 2.06 20.38 -7.13
CA GLU A 11 1.57 21.30 -8.14
C GLU A 11 0.48 20.68 -9.01
N GLN A 12 -0.52 21.49 -9.38
CA GLN A 12 -1.61 21.05 -10.27
C GLN A 12 -1.13 20.61 -11.66
N LYS A 13 0.02 21.11 -12.11
CA LYS A 13 0.61 20.77 -13.41
C LYS A 13 1.16 19.33 -13.47
N GLY A 14 1.44 18.73 -12.32
CA GLY A 14 1.98 17.37 -12.21
C GLY A 14 0.91 16.27 -12.14
N ILE A 15 -0.39 16.62 -12.10
CA ILE A 15 -1.47 15.64 -11.94
C ILE A 15 -1.60 14.78 -13.19
N GLY A 16 -1.45 13.47 -13.01
CA GLY A 16 -1.64 12.44 -14.02
C GLY A 16 -2.98 11.71 -13.88
N THR A 17 -2.93 10.37 -13.96
CA THR A 17 -4.09 9.47 -13.95
C THR A 17 -4.76 9.39 -12.57
N LEU A 18 -6.08 9.21 -12.57
CA LEU A 18 -6.86 8.85 -11.39
C LEU A 18 -6.61 7.37 -11.06
N GLU A 19 -6.37 7.06 -9.79
CA GLU A 19 -6.28 5.68 -9.31
C GLU A 19 -7.61 5.26 -8.68
N GLU A 20 -8.27 4.27 -9.27
CA GLU A 20 -9.66 3.91 -8.93
C GLU A 20 -9.80 3.03 -7.68
N MET A 21 -8.71 2.48 -7.13
CA MET A 21 -8.82 1.44 -6.10
C MET A 21 -8.83 2.01 -4.67
N GLY A 22 -9.80 1.63 -3.84
CA GLY A 22 -9.90 2.11 -2.45
C GLY A 22 -10.77 3.36 -2.30
N SER A 23 -11.21 3.63 -1.07
CA SER A 23 -12.32 4.56 -0.79
C SER A 23 -11.96 6.05 -0.75
N LYS A 24 -10.67 6.41 -0.87
CA LYS A 24 -10.19 7.79 -0.71
C LYS A 24 -9.93 8.42 -2.08
N SER A 25 -10.21 9.72 -2.18
CA SER A 25 -9.77 10.50 -3.34
C SER A 25 -8.24 10.50 -3.38
N LYS A 26 -7.69 10.16 -4.54
CA LYS A 26 -6.27 10.07 -4.78
C LYS A 26 -5.96 10.28 -6.25
N PHE A 27 -4.76 10.79 -6.52
CA PHE A 27 -4.28 11.03 -7.88
C PHE A 27 -2.78 10.83 -7.95
N TRP A 28 -2.32 10.33 -9.10
CA TRP A 28 -0.90 10.25 -9.38
C TRP A 28 -0.37 11.63 -9.77
N HIS A 29 0.85 11.94 -9.34
CA HIS A 29 1.59 13.11 -9.78
C HIS A 29 3.06 12.80 -9.96
N THR A 30 3.77 13.59 -10.77
CA THR A 30 5.23 13.53 -10.83
C THR A 30 5.84 14.34 -9.69
N HIS A 31 6.98 13.90 -9.18
CA HIS A 31 7.75 14.66 -8.20
C HIS A 31 8.84 15.48 -8.91
N PRO A 32 9.08 16.76 -8.52
CA PRO A 32 9.97 17.66 -9.26
C PRO A 32 11.44 17.21 -9.34
N GLU A 33 11.88 16.38 -8.39
CA GLU A 33 13.30 16.03 -8.23
C GLU A 33 13.71 14.65 -8.75
N ASP A 34 12.78 13.70 -8.91
CA ASP A 34 13.13 12.31 -9.25
C ASP A 34 12.41 11.74 -10.48
N ASP A 35 11.59 12.54 -11.18
CA ASP A 35 10.77 12.14 -12.34
C ASP A 35 9.88 10.89 -12.09
N ASP A 36 9.82 10.40 -10.85
CA ASP A 36 9.04 9.24 -10.47
C ASP A 36 7.58 9.61 -10.23
N TYR A 37 6.72 8.60 -10.27
CA TYR A 37 5.30 8.74 -9.97
C TYR A 37 5.04 8.60 -8.49
N TRP A 38 4.23 9.51 -7.95
CA TRP A 38 3.82 9.56 -6.57
C TRP A 38 2.30 9.63 -6.48
N LEU A 39 1.72 8.97 -5.48
CA LEU A 39 0.29 8.92 -5.25
C LEU A 39 -0.07 9.84 -4.09
N PHE A 40 -0.70 10.98 -4.39
CA PHE A 40 -1.24 11.84 -3.35
C PHE A 40 -2.57 11.27 -2.84
N LYS A 41 -2.70 11.14 -1.52
CA LYS A 41 -3.90 10.65 -0.83
C LYS A 41 -4.49 11.78 0.02
N PHE A 42 -5.73 12.15 -0.25
CA PHE A 42 -6.48 13.05 0.62
C PHE A 42 -6.83 12.33 1.93
N PRO A 43 -6.64 12.97 3.10
CA PRO A 43 -7.10 12.40 4.35
C PRO A 43 -8.62 12.61 4.48
N ARG A 44 -9.27 11.73 5.22
CA ARG A 44 -10.60 12.02 5.74
C ARG A 44 -10.53 13.22 6.70
N CYS A 45 -11.59 14.02 6.74
CA CYS A 45 -11.66 15.19 7.62
C CYS A 45 -11.39 14.77 9.09
N ASN A 46 -10.47 15.46 9.76
CA ASN A 46 -10.09 15.24 11.16
C ASN A 46 -9.63 13.81 11.52
N SER A 47 -9.09 13.03 10.56
CA SER A 47 -8.68 11.64 10.82
C SER A 47 -7.22 11.46 11.24
N GLY A 48 -6.35 12.41 10.88
CA GLY A 48 -4.89 12.27 11.08
C GLY A 48 -4.24 11.16 10.24
N GLU A 49 -4.94 10.61 9.25
CA GLU A 49 -4.47 9.47 8.43
C GLU A 49 -3.13 9.72 7.73
N HIS A 50 -2.85 10.95 7.32
CA HIS A 50 -1.57 11.31 6.68
C HIS A 50 -0.39 11.21 7.65
N TRP A 51 -0.57 11.57 8.92
CA TRP A 51 0.44 11.37 9.96
C TRP A 51 0.60 9.90 10.28
N ALA A 52 -0.50 9.15 10.38
CA ALA A 52 -0.45 7.71 10.64
C ALA A 52 0.31 6.96 9.53
N GLU A 53 0.04 7.28 8.27
CA GLU A 53 0.74 6.70 7.10
C GLU A 53 2.25 7.02 7.14
N LYS A 54 2.61 8.29 7.38
CA LYS A 54 4.02 8.70 7.48
C LYS A 54 4.72 8.00 8.64
N ILE A 55 4.13 8.00 9.84
CA ILE A 55 4.71 7.36 11.03
C ILE A 55 4.87 5.85 10.81
N ALA A 56 3.88 5.18 10.21
CA ALA A 56 3.99 3.76 9.89
C ALA A 56 5.17 3.50 8.93
N ALA A 57 5.31 4.29 7.86
CA ALA A 57 6.45 4.18 6.94
C ALA A 57 7.80 4.36 7.65
N GLU A 58 7.93 5.38 8.50
CA GLU A 58 9.16 5.63 9.27
C GLU A 58 9.48 4.51 10.25
N ILE A 59 8.48 3.94 10.94
CA ILE A 59 8.70 2.80 11.83
C ILE A 59 9.14 1.58 11.01
N ALA A 60 8.50 1.31 9.86
CA ALA A 60 8.85 0.21 8.97
C ALA A 60 10.30 0.31 8.50
N ASP A 61 10.76 1.51 8.11
CA ASP A 61 12.15 1.78 7.75
C ASP A 61 13.12 1.42 8.88
N ARG A 62 12.82 1.89 10.11
CA ARG A 62 13.67 1.68 11.29
C ARG A 62 13.83 0.22 11.69
N ILE A 63 12.85 -0.62 11.38
CA ILE A 63 12.89 -2.06 11.68
C ILE A 63 13.23 -2.92 10.46
N GLY A 64 13.52 -2.31 9.31
CA GLY A 64 13.96 -3.00 8.10
C GLY A 64 12.85 -3.74 7.34
N ILE A 65 11.58 -3.34 7.52
CA ILE A 65 10.46 -3.89 6.74
C ILE A 65 10.35 -3.10 5.42
N PRO A 66 10.33 -3.77 4.25
CA PRO A 66 10.12 -3.09 2.99
C PRO A 66 8.79 -2.33 2.97
N HIS A 67 8.83 -1.10 2.53
CA HIS A 67 7.68 -0.20 2.52
C HIS A 67 7.84 0.80 1.37
N ALA A 68 6.73 1.38 0.94
CA ALA A 68 6.77 2.49 -0.02
C ALA A 68 7.23 3.75 0.71
N ARG A 69 8.03 4.60 0.05
CA ARG A 69 8.39 5.90 0.62
C ARG A 69 7.13 6.76 0.73
N VAL A 70 6.87 7.29 1.92
CA VAL A 70 5.76 8.19 2.20
C VAL A 70 6.31 9.51 2.69
N GLU A 71 5.83 10.62 2.12
CA GLU A 71 6.11 11.96 2.60
C GLU A 71 4.81 12.70 2.92
N LEU A 72 4.88 13.66 3.83
CA LEU A 72 3.78 14.59 4.05
C LEU A 72 3.69 15.52 2.84
N ALA A 73 2.48 15.89 2.45
CA ALA A 73 2.27 16.70 1.26
C ALA A 73 1.12 17.69 1.43
N VAL A 74 1.14 18.77 0.65
CA VAL A 74 0.09 19.77 0.58
C VAL A 74 -0.31 19.96 -0.89
N PHE A 75 -1.61 19.90 -1.15
CA PHE A 75 -2.21 20.18 -2.46
C PHE A 75 -3.36 21.16 -2.27
N GLN A 76 -3.30 22.34 -2.90
CA GLN A 76 -4.34 23.38 -2.81
C GLN A 76 -4.81 23.64 -1.37
N ASP A 77 -3.86 23.98 -0.49
CA ASP A 77 -4.06 24.18 0.96
C ASP A 77 -4.54 22.96 1.76
N THR A 78 -4.71 21.80 1.10
CA THR A 78 -5.15 20.56 1.73
C THR A 78 -3.94 19.70 2.07
N LYS A 79 -3.76 19.42 3.37
CA LYS A 79 -2.74 18.50 3.88
C LYS A 79 -3.12 17.06 3.56
N GLY A 80 -2.14 16.26 3.16
CA GLY A 80 -2.28 14.83 2.89
C GLY A 80 -0.94 14.12 2.97
N SER A 81 -0.86 12.94 2.36
CA SER A 81 0.36 12.17 2.23
C SER A 81 0.59 11.83 0.77
N SER A 82 1.84 11.85 0.33
CA SER A 82 2.23 11.38 -0.99
C SER A 82 3.10 10.13 -0.86
N THR A 83 2.76 9.08 -1.61
CA THR A 83 3.44 7.78 -1.58
C THR A 83 4.15 7.54 -2.90
N LYS A 84 5.47 7.35 -2.89
CA LYS A 84 6.23 7.02 -4.10
C LYS A 84 5.80 5.67 -4.65
N SER A 85 5.62 5.58 -5.97
CA SER A 85 5.36 4.31 -6.66
C SER A 85 6.51 3.34 -6.42
N PHE A 86 6.18 2.11 -6.13
CA PHE A 86 7.11 0.98 -6.07
C PHE A 86 6.92 0.02 -7.26
N VAL A 87 6.04 0.37 -8.20
CA VAL A 87 5.81 -0.39 -9.44
C VAL A 87 6.77 0.17 -10.50
N SER A 88 7.66 -0.68 -11.01
CA SER A 88 8.56 -0.32 -12.11
C SER A 88 7.94 -0.60 -13.49
N ASP A 89 8.55 -0.05 -14.54
CA ASP A 89 8.09 -0.25 -15.92
C ASP A 89 7.93 -1.75 -16.27
N GLY A 90 6.75 -2.08 -16.79
CA GLY A 90 6.39 -3.45 -17.17
C GLY A 90 5.94 -4.34 -16.02
N GLN A 91 5.85 -3.82 -14.78
CA GLN A 91 5.26 -4.53 -13.64
C GLN A 91 3.81 -4.09 -13.40
N GLU A 92 3.02 -4.99 -12.84
CA GLU A 92 1.68 -4.68 -12.33
C GLU A 92 1.54 -5.10 -10.86
N LEU A 93 0.83 -4.29 -10.07
CA LEU A 93 0.41 -4.68 -8.73
C LEU A 93 -0.89 -5.49 -8.83
N VAL A 94 -0.81 -6.78 -8.53
CA VAL A 94 -1.99 -7.66 -8.42
C VAL A 94 -2.42 -7.72 -6.96
N HIS A 95 -3.60 -7.21 -6.65
CA HIS A 95 -4.11 -7.11 -5.29
C HIS A 95 -4.59 -8.46 -4.73
N GLY A 96 -4.58 -8.58 -3.40
CA GLY A 96 -4.97 -9.80 -2.70
C GLY A 96 -6.40 -10.27 -3.00
N ASN A 97 -7.34 -9.36 -3.23
CA ASN A 97 -8.71 -9.69 -3.62
C ASN A 97 -8.76 -10.43 -4.96
N GLN A 98 -7.98 -9.98 -5.94
CA GLN A 98 -7.84 -10.63 -7.24
C GLN A 98 -7.17 -11.99 -7.10
N LEU A 99 -6.03 -12.05 -6.40
CA LEU A 99 -5.29 -13.28 -6.16
C LEU A 99 -6.15 -14.35 -5.45
N LEU A 100 -6.91 -13.95 -4.43
CA LEU A 100 -7.83 -14.85 -3.71
C LEU A 100 -8.97 -15.34 -4.61
N SER A 101 -9.52 -14.48 -5.47
CA SER A 101 -10.57 -14.90 -6.41
C SER A 101 -10.09 -15.90 -7.46
N TRP A 102 -8.80 -15.91 -7.78
CA TRP A 102 -8.20 -16.91 -8.67
C TRP A 102 -7.88 -18.23 -7.96
N CYS A 103 -7.42 -18.16 -6.72
CA CYS A 103 -6.88 -19.32 -5.99
C CYS A 103 -7.90 -20.03 -5.09
N VAL A 104 -8.99 -19.35 -4.70
CA VAL A 104 -9.97 -19.85 -3.72
C VAL A 104 -11.34 -19.95 -4.37
N SER A 105 -11.84 -21.18 -4.51
CA SER A 105 -13.13 -21.44 -5.13
C SER A 105 -14.25 -20.71 -4.39
N GLY A 106 -15.08 -19.97 -5.13
CA GLY A 106 -16.21 -19.22 -4.58
C GLY A 106 -15.83 -17.94 -3.83
N TYR A 107 -14.58 -17.50 -3.88
CA TYR A 107 -14.17 -16.24 -3.27
C TYR A 107 -14.71 -15.05 -4.08
N ASP A 108 -15.48 -14.18 -3.43
CA ASP A 108 -16.00 -12.96 -4.03
C ASP A 108 -15.05 -11.77 -3.76
N PRO A 109 -14.36 -11.23 -4.79
CA PRO A 109 -13.44 -10.11 -4.62
C PRO A 109 -14.15 -8.78 -4.31
N LYS A 110 -15.48 -8.69 -4.46
CA LYS A 110 -16.25 -7.45 -4.29
C LYS A 110 -16.77 -7.23 -2.86
N ILE A 111 -16.61 -8.20 -1.97
CA ILE A 111 -17.03 -8.05 -0.57
C ILE A 111 -16.00 -7.18 0.16
N GLU A 112 -16.36 -5.93 0.42
CA GLU A 112 -15.49 -4.95 1.09
C GLU A 112 -15.38 -5.16 2.61
N TYR A 113 -16.47 -5.60 3.25
CA TYR A 113 -16.56 -5.75 4.71
C TYR A 113 -16.91 -7.18 5.11
N ASN A 114 -16.37 -7.64 6.25
CA ASN A 114 -16.64 -8.96 6.81
C ASN A 114 -16.44 -10.10 5.81
N GLN A 115 -15.42 -9.98 4.95
CA GLN A 115 -15.03 -11.03 4.02
C GLN A 115 -14.48 -12.24 4.81
N SER A 116 -15.39 -13.14 5.22
CA SER A 116 -15.09 -14.29 6.08
C SER A 116 -14.07 -15.27 5.48
N SER A 117 -13.86 -15.23 4.17
CA SER A 117 -12.86 -16.03 3.47
C SER A 117 -11.47 -15.37 3.42
N HIS A 118 -11.32 -14.13 3.90
CA HIS A 118 -10.02 -13.46 4.05
C HIS A 118 -9.32 -13.96 5.32
N ILE A 119 -8.86 -15.21 5.28
CA ILE A 119 -8.20 -15.90 6.39
C ILE A 119 -6.79 -16.36 5.99
N LEU A 120 -5.91 -16.53 6.98
CA LEU A 120 -4.53 -16.93 6.74
C LEU A 120 -4.37 -18.22 5.91
N PRO A 121 -5.15 -19.31 6.11
CA PRO A 121 -5.10 -20.49 5.24
C PRO A 121 -5.28 -20.17 3.75
N ASN A 122 -6.22 -19.30 3.42
CA ASN A 122 -6.48 -18.90 2.04
C ASN A 122 -5.35 -18.03 1.50
N ILE A 123 -4.84 -17.08 2.29
CA ILE A 123 -3.68 -16.24 1.92
C ILE A 123 -2.42 -17.10 1.69
N TRP A 124 -2.17 -18.10 2.54
CA TRP A 124 -1.05 -19.02 2.34
C TRP A 124 -1.22 -19.88 1.10
N SER A 125 -2.46 -20.29 0.80
CA SER A 125 -2.76 -21.05 -0.42
C SER A 125 -2.45 -20.25 -1.68
N VAL A 126 -2.68 -18.92 -1.67
CA VAL A 126 -2.27 -18.02 -2.76
C VAL A 126 -0.77 -18.08 -2.96
N ALA A 127 0.02 -17.94 -1.89
CA ALA A 127 1.48 -18.02 -1.98
C ALA A 127 1.96 -19.39 -2.53
N ASP A 128 1.28 -20.48 -2.16
CA ASP A 128 1.62 -21.82 -2.64
C ASP A 128 1.27 -22.05 -4.12
N GLN A 129 0.27 -21.35 -4.64
CA GLN A 129 -0.18 -21.47 -6.03
C GLN A 129 0.55 -20.50 -6.98
N VAL A 130 0.83 -19.28 -6.52
CA VAL A 130 1.44 -18.21 -7.35
C VAL A 130 2.94 -18.42 -7.52
N PHE A 131 3.66 -18.79 -6.47
CA PHE A 131 5.11 -18.99 -6.54
C PHE A 131 5.44 -20.45 -6.88
N THR A 132 6.30 -20.68 -7.87
CA THR A 132 6.67 -22.05 -8.31
C THR A 132 7.73 -22.67 -7.41
N HIS A 133 8.77 -21.91 -7.06
CA HIS A 133 9.91 -22.40 -6.28
C HIS A 133 9.63 -22.40 -4.78
N HIS A 134 10.04 -23.48 -4.09
CA HIS A 134 9.89 -23.62 -2.63
C HIS A 134 10.47 -22.42 -1.86
N LYS A 135 11.66 -21.94 -2.24
CA LYS A 135 12.29 -20.78 -1.60
C LYS A 135 11.42 -19.52 -1.70
N SER A 136 10.81 -19.27 -2.87
CA SER A 136 9.94 -18.11 -3.09
C SER A 136 8.64 -18.22 -2.30
N LYS A 137 8.04 -19.43 -2.21
CA LYS A 137 6.87 -19.68 -1.35
C LYS A 137 7.16 -19.34 0.11
N THR A 138 8.27 -19.85 0.65
CA THR A 138 8.68 -19.58 2.03
C THR A 138 8.95 -18.09 2.25
N ALA A 139 9.65 -17.43 1.32
CA ALA A 139 9.95 -16.00 1.41
C ALA A 139 8.68 -15.14 1.40
N ALA A 140 7.71 -15.43 0.52
CA ALA A 140 6.44 -14.70 0.45
C ALA A 140 5.63 -14.87 1.73
N LYS A 141 5.53 -16.09 2.27
CA LYS A 141 4.84 -16.36 3.54
C LYS A 141 5.50 -15.66 4.72
N LEU A 142 6.84 -15.67 4.76
CA LEU A 142 7.60 -14.96 5.80
C LEU A 142 7.36 -13.44 5.71
N ARG A 143 7.41 -12.87 4.50
CA ARG A 143 7.13 -11.45 4.29
C ARG A 143 5.71 -11.05 4.74
N LEU A 144 4.71 -11.87 4.43
CA LEU A 144 3.35 -11.64 4.92
C LEU A 144 3.27 -11.70 6.45
N ALA A 145 3.98 -12.64 7.07
CA ALA A 145 4.06 -12.72 8.54
C ALA A 145 4.76 -11.50 9.16
N GLU A 146 5.83 -10.98 8.53
CA GLU A 146 6.49 -9.74 8.93
C GLU A 146 5.49 -8.56 8.98
N TYR A 147 4.66 -8.41 7.94
CA TYR A 147 3.64 -7.35 7.91
C TYR A 147 2.53 -7.54 8.94
N ILE A 148 2.12 -8.79 9.25
CA ILE A 148 1.11 -9.04 10.29
C ILE A 148 1.65 -8.67 11.68
N VAL A 149 2.90 -9.01 11.97
CA VAL A 149 3.56 -8.60 13.23
C VAL A 149 3.70 -7.08 13.28
N PHE A 150 4.04 -6.47 12.14
CA PHE A 150 4.12 -5.02 12.02
C PHE A 150 2.77 -4.33 12.25
N ASP A 151 1.68 -4.87 11.71
CA ASP A 151 0.32 -4.36 11.94
C ASP A 151 -0.02 -4.35 13.43
N ALA A 152 0.33 -5.41 14.14
CA ALA A 152 0.13 -5.47 15.58
C ALA A 152 0.95 -4.41 16.32
N LEU A 153 2.18 -4.12 15.86
CA LEU A 153 3.04 -3.09 16.44
C LEU A 153 2.47 -1.68 16.28
N ILE A 154 1.95 -1.34 15.09
CA ILE A 154 1.44 0.00 14.79
C ILE A 154 -0.07 0.15 15.05
N GLY A 155 -0.74 -0.92 15.48
CA GLY A 155 -2.18 -0.95 15.71
C GLY A 155 -3.01 -0.85 14.43
N ASN A 156 -2.52 -1.36 13.30
CA ASN A 156 -3.26 -1.36 12.04
C ASN A 156 -4.37 -2.42 12.06
N THR A 157 -5.62 -1.97 12.08
CA THR A 157 -6.80 -2.85 12.08
C THR A 157 -7.42 -3.05 10.70
N ASP A 158 -6.86 -2.43 9.66
CA ASP A 158 -7.46 -2.35 8.31
C ASP A 158 -6.61 -3.07 7.24
N ARG A 159 -5.98 -4.19 7.62
CA ARG A 159 -5.29 -5.08 6.66
C ARG A 159 -6.30 -5.94 5.91
N HIS A 160 -7.15 -5.34 5.09
CA HIS A 160 -8.08 -6.07 4.24
C HIS A 160 -7.41 -6.61 2.97
N HIS A 161 -8.13 -7.46 2.24
CA HIS A 161 -7.67 -8.12 1.00
C HIS A 161 -7.20 -7.21 -0.14
N GLU A 162 -7.41 -5.89 -0.09
CA GLU A 162 -6.88 -4.95 -1.09
C GLU A 162 -5.58 -4.26 -0.64
N ASN A 163 -5.26 -4.31 0.66
CA ASN A 163 -4.09 -3.68 1.30
C ASN A 163 -2.85 -4.59 1.34
N TRP A 164 -2.79 -5.55 0.42
CA TRP A 164 -1.61 -6.37 0.13
C TRP A 164 -1.72 -6.91 -1.30
N GLY A 165 -0.60 -7.33 -1.87
CA GLY A 165 -0.56 -7.84 -3.25
C GLY A 165 0.81 -8.37 -3.62
N ILE A 166 0.96 -8.68 -4.91
CA ILE A 166 2.20 -9.17 -5.52
C ILE A 166 2.51 -8.30 -6.74
N LEU A 167 3.79 -7.96 -6.93
CA LEU A 167 4.28 -7.39 -8.18
C LEU A 167 4.51 -8.51 -9.18
N ARG A 168 3.90 -8.40 -10.36
CA ARG A 168 4.02 -9.34 -11.48
C ARG A 168 4.72 -8.71 -12.66
#